data_AF-A0A2V9K8A0-F1
#
_entry.id   AF-A0A2V9K8A0-F1
#
_cell.length_a   1.000
_cell.length_b   1.000
_cell.length_c   1.000
_cell.angle_alpha   90.00
_cell.angle_beta   90.00
_cell.angle_gamma   90.00
#
_symmetry.space_group_name_H-M   'P 1'
#
loop_
_entity.id
_entity.type
_entity.pdbx_description
1 polymer ?
#
loop_
_entity_poly.entity_id
_entity_poly.type
_entity_poly.pdbx_seq_one_letter_code
_entity_poly.pdbx_strand_id
1 'polypeptide(L)'
;MRPVSRVLTALAGNGLLLKQDKALPNVVGILTGESLRTSWWSHPKAHLIFAVLSELADHPDVLFTKLLHHKDTLVHRSLWPAVLAVGTARDQWQLQGLSGEAKRLLERLGRGGGPVRAVGAPVKELETRLLVTTREIHTASGRHEMALESWHAWSRRVGCSASQSVPRARKALEEAAATLGAPLKALPWPARGAAA
;
A
#
# COMPACT_ATOMS: atom_id res chain seq x y z
N MET A 1 -18.51 -6.95 18.43
CA MET A 1 -17.15 -6.60 17.94
C MET A 1 -17.24 -5.30 17.15
N ARG A 2 -16.38 -4.31 17.40
CA ARG A 2 -16.38 -3.04 16.63
C ARG A 2 -16.06 -3.32 15.15
N PRO A 3 -16.61 -2.57 14.19
CA PRO A 3 -16.35 -2.79 12.76
C PRO A 3 -14.85 -2.80 12.40
N VAL A 4 -14.07 -1.86 12.94
CA VAL A 4 -12.61 -1.81 12.77
C VAL A 4 -11.91 -3.09 13.27
N SER A 5 -12.33 -3.66 14.41
CA SER A 5 -11.72 -4.86 14.99
C SER A 5 -11.92 -6.09 14.09
N ARG A 6 -13.05 -6.16 13.36
CA ARG A 6 -13.29 -7.22 12.36
C ARG A 6 -12.26 -7.13 11.24
N VAL A 7 -11.99 -5.92 10.76
CA VAL A 7 -11.03 -5.67 9.68
C VAL A 7 -9.61 -5.94 10.14
N LEU A 8 -9.22 -5.48 11.34
CA LEU A 8 -7.91 -5.75 11.93
C LEU A 8 -7.67 -7.24 12.14
N THR A 9 -8.67 -7.99 12.59
CA THR A 9 -8.58 -9.45 12.74
C THR A 9 -8.33 -10.13 11.38
N ALA A 10 -9.08 -9.73 10.35
CA ALA A 10 -8.89 -10.25 9.00
C ALA A 10 -7.50 -9.88 8.43
N LEU A 11 -7.05 -8.65 8.65
CA LEU A 11 -5.74 -8.17 8.21
C LEU A 11 -4.60 -8.92 8.94
N ALA A 12 -4.71 -9.14 10.25
CA ALA A 12 -3.72 -9.89 11.01
C ALA A 12 -3.63 -11.36 10.56
N GLY A 13 -4.78 -11.99 10.25
CA GLY A 13 -4.83 -13.37 9.79
C GLY A 13 -4.29 -13.59 8.38
N ASN A 14 -4.49 -12.63 7.46
CA ASN A 14 -4.05 -12.73 6.07
C ASN A 14 -2.72 -12.02 5.78
N GLY A 15 -2.27 -11.11 6.66
CA GLY A 15 -1.15 -10.20 6.44
C GLY A 15 -1.44 -9.06 5.46
N LEU A 16 -2.26 -9.30 4.44
CA LEU A 16 -2.70 -8.33 3.43
C LEU A 16 -4.23 -8.26 3.39
N LEU A 17 -4.76 -7.10 3.01
CA LEU A 17 -6.19 -6.94 2.73
C LEU A 17 -6.40 -5.82 1.71
N LEU A 18 -7.21 -6.03 0.68
CA LEU A 18 -7.53 -4.95 -0.26
C LEU A 18 -8.49 -3.95 0.39
N LYS A 19 -8.42 -2.66 0.02
CA LYS A 19 -9.46 -1.69 0.40
C LYS A 19 -10.81 -2.06 -0.22
N GLN A 20 -10.81 -2.35 -1.52
CA GLN A 20 -11.96 -2.84 -2.26
C GLN A 20 -11.51 -3.78 -3.39
N ASP A 21 -12.18 -4.93 -3.51
CA ASP A 21 -12.03 -5.84 -4.64
C ASP A 21 -13.35 -6.60 -4.91
N LYS A 22 -13.46 -7.20 -6.09
CA LYS A 22 -14.65 -7.95 -6.54
C LYS A 22 -14.61 -9.43 -6.17
N ALA A 23 -13.43 -9.97 -5.86
CA ALA A 23 -13.22 -11.40 -5.64
C ALA A 23 -12.40 -11.67 -4.38
N LEU A 24 -11.35 -10.87 -4.15
CA LEU A 24 -10.46 -11.06 -3.00
C LEU A 24 -11.04 -10.46 -1.72
N PRO A 25 -10.71 -11.02 -0.54
CA PRO A 25 -11.09 -10.43 0.74
C PRO A 25 -10.62 -8.97 0.83
N ASN A 26 -11.52 -8.09 1.28
CA ASN A 26 -11.29 -6.65 1.32
C ASN A 26 -12.09 -5.96 2.42
N VAL A 27 -11.65 -4.76 2.81
CA VAL A 27 -12.26 -3.95 3.88
C VAL A 27 -13.74 -3.68 3.60
N VAL A 28 -14.05 -3.19 2.39
CA VAL A 28 -15.42 -2.86 2.00
C VAL A 28 -16.34 -4.08 2.14
N GLY A 29 -15.95 -5.23 1.61
CA GLY A 29 -16.73 -6.47 1.70
C GLY A 29 -16.96 -6.96 3.13
N ILE A 30 -15.99 -6.80 4.03
CA ILE A 30 -16.15 -7.14 5.45
C ILE A 30 -17.23 -6.25 6.12
N LEU A 31 -17.26 -4.97 5.78
CA LEU A 31 -18.18 -3.99 6.37
C LEU A 31 -19.59 -4.05 5.77
N THR A 32 -19.69 -4.27 4.46
CA THR A 32 -20.97 -4.35 3.77
C THR A 32 -21.61 -5.72 3.93
N GLY A 33 -20.80 -6.79 3.93
CA GLY A 33 -21.27 -8.17 3.76
C GLY A 33 -21.48 -8.53 2.28
N GLU A 34 -21.04 -7.67 1.36
CA GLU A 34 -21.35 -7.75 -0.07
C GLU A 34 -20.07 -7.66 -0.93
N SER A 35 -20.08 -8.28 -2.11
CA SER A 35 -19.03 -8.05 -3.11
C SER A 35 -19.41 -6.87 -4.02
N LEU A 36 -18.86 -5.69 -3.74
CA LEU A 36 -19.14 -4.48 -4.51
C LEU A 36 -18.31 -4.41 -5.79
N ARG A 37 -19.01 -4.37 -6.94
CA ARG A 37 -18.40 -4.16 -8.27
C ARG A 37 -18.21 -2.69 -8.63
N THR A 38 -19.01 -1.81 -8.03
CA THR A 38 -19.02 -0.37 -8.27
C THR A 38 -18.36 0.37 -7.10
N SER A 39 -18.15 1.68 -7.25
CA SER A 39 -17.61 2.54 -6.20
C SER A 39 -18.44 2.43 -4.92
N TRP A 40 -17.78 2.24 -3.77
CA TRP A 40 -18.46 2.24 -2.48
C TRP A 40 -18.99 3.62 -2.06
N TRP A 41 -18.54 4.71 -2.70
CA TRP A 41 -18.95 6.08 -2.34
C TRP A 41 -20.46 6.31 -2.42
N SER A 42 -21.17 5.59 -3.29
CA SER A 42 -22.63 5.67 -3.43
C SER A 42 -23.38 4.62 -2.61
N HIS A 43 -22.67 3.81 -1.82
CA HIS A 43 -23.27 2.74 -1.02
C HIS A 43 -23.95 3.31 0.24
N PRO A 44 -25.10 2.76 0.70
CA PRO A 44 -25.76 3.23 1.93
C PRO A 44 -24.86 3.23 3.19
N LYS A 45 -23.85 2.36 3.23
CA LYS A 45 -22.84 2.28 4.29
C LYS A 45 -21.58 3.14 4.01
N ALA A 46 -21.60 4.10 3.08
CA ALA A 46 -20.42 4.89 2.72
C ALA A 46 -19.80 5.60 3.93
N HIS A 47 -20.61 6.19 4.82
CA HIS A 47 -20.10 6.83 6.03
C HIS A 47 -19.37 5.86 6.97
N LEU A 48 -19.91 4.65 7.15
CA LEU A 48 -19.25 3.60 7.94
C LEU A 48 -17.93 3.18 7.31
N ILE A 49 -17.92 2.97 5.98
CA ILE A 49 -16.71 2.57 5.24
C ILE A 49 -15.64 3.64 5.37
N PHE A 50 -15.99 4.91 5.16
CA PHE A 50 -15.08 6.05 5.31
C PHE A 50 -14.51 6.10 6.73
N ALA A 51 -15.36 6.09 7.76
CA ALA A 51 -14.94 6.17 9.15
C ALA A 51 -13.96 5.03 9.52
N VAL A 52 -14.26 3.80 9.10
CA VAL A 52 -13.36 2.66 9.37
C VAL A 52 -12.06 2.75 8.58
N LEU A 53 -12.09 3.17 7.31
CA LEU A 53 -10.87 3.35 6.52
C LEU A 53 -9.97 4.45 7.09
N SER A 54 -10.54 5.55 7.58
CA SER A 54 -9.80 6.61 8.27
C SER A 54 -9.17 6.09 9.56
N GLU A 55 -9.94 5.37 10.41
CA GLU A 55 -9.39 4.77 11.63
C GLU A 55 -8.27 3.76 11.32
N LEU A 56 -8.40 2.98 10.26
CA LEU A 56 -7.35 2.05 9.81
C LEU A 56 -6.11 2.78 9.28
N ALA A 57 -6.27 3.93 8.63
CA ALA A 57 -5.15 4.71 8.10
C ALA A 57 -4.29 5.29 9.23
N ASP A 58 -4.90 5.59 10.38
CA ASP A 58 -4.22 6.08 11.59
C ASP A 58 -3.74 4.95 12.53
N HIS A 59 -4.09 3.69 12.23
CA HIS A 59 -3.79 2.57 13.12
C HIS A 59 -2.29 2.21 13.10
N PRO A 60 -1.62 2.02 14.26
CA PRO A 60 -0.18 1.82 14.36
C PRO A 60 0.33 0.50 13.76
N ASP A 61 -0.56 -0.42 13.40
CA ASP A 61 -0.24 -1.73 12.82
C ASP A 61 -0.61 -1.87 11.35
N VAL A 62 -1.04 -0.77 10.70
CA VAL A 62 -1.57 -0.78 9.33
C VAL A 62 -0.78 0.17 8.43
N LEU A 63 -0.36 -0.34 7.27
CA LEU A 63 0.19 0.47 6.19
C LEU A 63 -0.75 0.40 4.99
N PHE A 64 -1.15 1.54 4.44
CA PHE A 64 -1.76 1.62 3.12
C PHE A 64 -0.70 1.82 2.04
N THR A 65 -0.69 0.96 1.02
CA THR A 65 0.17 1.14 -0.15
C THR A 65 -0.46 0.51 -1.38
N LYS A 66 -0.08 0.95 -2.58
CA LYS A 66 -0.40 0.20 -3.79
C LYS A 66 0.41 -1.09 -3.79
N LEU A 67 -0.27 -2.23 -3.94
CA LEU A 67 0.39 -3.53 -4.01
C LEU A 67 -0.37 -4.49 -4.93
N LEU A 68 -1.41 -5.15 -4.43
CA LEU A 68 -2.16 -6.14 -5.20
C LEU A 68 -2.99 -5.46 -6.29
N HIS A 69 -2.78 -5.87 -7.54
CA HIS A 69 -3.38 -5.27 -8.73
C HIS A 69 -3.16 -3.74 -8.82
N HIS A 70 -2.08 -3.24 -8.21
CA HIS A 70 -1.81 -1.81 -8.06
C HIS A 70 -2.95 -1.03 -7.37
N LYS A 71 -3.75 -1.70 -6.54
CA LYS A 71 -4.82 -1.11 -5.74
C LYS A 71 -4.35 -0.81 -4.32
N ASP A 72 -5.11 0.05 -3.64
CA ASP A 72 -4.94 0.31 -2.20
C ASP A 72 -5.05 -1.01 -1.43
N THR A 73 -3.93 -1.42 -0.85
CA THR A 73 -3.79 -2.64 -0.06
C THR A 73 -3.31 -2.26 1.33
N LEU A 74 -4.01 -2.76 2.34
CA LEU A 74 -3.60 -2.69 3.74
C LEU A 74 -2.57 -3.80 3.98
N VAL A 75 -1.49 -3.45 4.66
CA VAL A 75 -0.41 -4.34 5.02
C VAL A 75 -0.26 -4.34 6.54
N HIS A 76 -0.37 -5.52 7.15
CA HIS A 76 -0.14 -5.71 8.57
C HIS A 76 1.33 -5.49 8.93
N ARG A 77 1.59 -4.97 10.13
CA ARG A 77 2.96 -4.69 10.63
C ARG A 77 3.96 -5.85 10.52
N SER A 78 3.50 -7.10 10.56
CA SER A 78 4.38 -8.26 10.41
C SER A 78 5.05 -8.34 9.03
N LEU A 79 4.48 -7.71 8.00
CA LEU A 79 5.01 -7.68 6.65
C LEU A 79 5.76 -6.38 6.31
N TRP A 80 5.80 -5.41 7.22
CA TRP A 80 6.47 -4.12 7.01
C TRP A 80 7.96 -4.25 6.68
N PRO A 81 8.76 -5.09 7.36
CA PRO A 81 10.16 -5.31 6.97
C PRO A 81 10.30 -5.82 5.53
N ALA A 82 9.35 -6.62 5.07
CA ALA A 82 9.36 -7.16 3.70
C ALA A 82 8.99 -6.09 2.67
N VAL A 83 7.93 -5.32 2.92
CA VAL A 83 7.56 -4.18 2.05
C VAL A 83 8.70 -3.17 1.97
N LEU A 84 9.33 -2.85 3.09
CA LEU A 84 10.45 -1.91 3.14
C LEU A 84 11.65 -2.41 2.33
N ALA A 85 12.02 -3.68 2.47
CA ALA A 85 13.11 -4.28 1.70
C ALA A 85 12.85 -4.22 0.19
N VAL A 86 11.63 -4.57 -0.26
CA VAL A 86 11.28 -4.52 -1.69
C VAL A 86 11.17 -3.07 -2.19
N GLY A 87 10.54 -2.18 -1.41
CA GLY A 87 10.36 -0.78 -1.78
C GLY A 87 11.66 0.01 -1.89
N THR A 88 12.72 -0.46 -1.21
CA THR A 88 14.06 0.16 -1.24
C THR A 88 15.06 -0.57 -2.14
N ALA A 89 14.69 -1.72 -2.74
CA ALA A 89 15.59 -2.54 -3.54
C ALA A 89 16.11 -1.87 -4.81
N ARG A 90 15.31 -0.99 -5.43
CA ARG A 90 15.60 -0.33 -6.71
C ARG A 90 15.83 -1.33 -7.85
N ASP A 91 15.09 -2.44 -7.83
CA ASP A 91 15.12 -3.47 -8.88
C ASP A 91 14.73 -2.90 -10.25
N GLN A 92 15.12 -3.59 -11.32
CA GLN A 92 14.83 -3.18 -12.70
C GLN A 92 13.33 -2.92 -12.94
N TRP A 93 12.42 -3.77 -12.44
CA TRP A 93 10.98 -3.56 -12.60
C TRP A 93 10.48 -2.25 -11.96
N GLN A 94 11.19 -1.76 -10.94
CA GLN A 94 10.87 -0.48 -10.31
C GLN A 94 11.38 0.70 -11.14
N LEU A 95 12.59 0.63 -11.69
CA LEU A 95 13.24 1.80 -12.31
C LEU A 95 13.11 1.87 -13.83
N GLN A 96 12.97 0.72 -14.50
CA GLN A 96 12.97 0.65 -15.96
C GLN A 96 11.74 1.34 -16.54
N GLY A 97 11.97 2.25 -17.49
CA GLY A 97 10.91 2.98 -18.17
C GLY A 97 10.24 4.08 -17.33
N LEU A 98 10.82 4.49 -16.19
CA LEU A 98 10.31 5.66 -15.46
C LEU A 98 10.33 6.92 -16.33
N SER A 99 9.23 7.67 -16.33
CA SER A 99 9.16 8.99 -16.96
C SER A 99 10.17 9.97 -16.34
N GLY A 100 10.55 11.00 -17.11
CA GLY A 100 11.45 12.05 -16.61
C GLY A 100 10.89 12.76 -15.37
N GLU A 101 9.57 12.96 -15.32
CA GLU A 101 8.88 13.58 -14.19
C GLU A 101 8.87 12.68 -12.96
N ALA A 102 8.61 11.38 -13.12
CA ALA A 102 8.68 10.42 -12.02
C ALA A 102 10.09 10.29 -11.45
N LYS A 103 11.13 10.30 -12.30
CA LYS A 103 12.54 10.30 -11.86
C LYS A 103 12.86 11.54 -11.02
N ARG A 104 12.51 12.74 -11.51
CA ARG A 104 12.72 14.00 -10.77
C ARG A 104 11.98 14.01 -9.43
N LEU A 105 10.75 13.50 -9.39
CA LEU A 105 9.97 13.37 -8.16
C LEU A 105 10.61 12.39 -7.17
N LEU A 106 11.08 11.23 -7.66
CA LEU A 106 11.79 10.24 -6.85
C LEU A 106 13.10 10.78 -6.26
N GLU A 107 13.90 11.48 -7.07
CA GLU A 107 15.13 12.13 -6.62
C GLU A 107 14.86 13.18 -5.54
N ARG A 108 13.82 14.01 -5.72
CA ARG A 108 13.40 15.01 -4.73
C ARG A 108 13.04 14.36 -3.39
N LEU A 109 12.35 13.22 -3.40
CA LEU A 109 12.03 12.43 -2.20
C LEU A 109 13.29 11.77 -1.57
N GLY A 110 14.30 11.46 -2.37
CA GLY A 110 15.54 10.82 -1.93
C GLY A 110 16.52 11.74 -1.19
N ARG A 111 16.49 13.05 -1.45
CA ARG A 111 17.40 14.05 -0.85
C ARG A 111 17.14 14.35 0.64
N GLY A 112 16.43 13.47 1.35
CA GLY A 112 16.08 13.67 2.76
C GLY A 112 15.05 14.76 3.02
N GLY A 113 14.42 15.30 1.97
CA GLY A 113 13.34 16.27 2.09
C GLY A 113 12.10 15.67 2.77
N GLY A 114 11.29 16.55 3.36
CA GLY A 114 9.98 16.16 3.90
C GLY A 114 9.01 15.69 2.82
N PRO A 115 7.79 15.27 3.22
CA PRO A 115 6.77 14.78 2.30
C PRO A 115 6.50 15.75 1.14
N VAL A 116 6.35 15.20 -0.06
CA VAL A 116 6.13 15.98 -1.28
C VAL A 116 4.66 15.90 -1.68
N ARG A 117 4.01 17.06 -1.74
CA ARG A 117 2.69 17.19 -2.38
C ARG A 117 2.86 17.07 -3.88
N ALA A 118 2.22 16.08 -4.47
CA ALA A 118 2.12 15.92 -5.91
C ALA A 118 0.88 15.09 -6.23
N VAL A 119 0.37 15.23 -7.45
CA VAL A 119 -0.77 14.46 -7.98
C VAL A 119 -0.49 14.08 -9.43
N GLY A 120 -1.30 13.19 -9.99
CA GLY A 120 -1.26 12.85 -11.42
C GLY A 120 -0.37 11.66 -11.75
N ALA A 121 -0.01 11.57 -13.04
CA ALA A 121 0.64 10.37 -13.60
C ALA A 121 1.98 10.00 -12.93
N PRO A 122 2.89 10.94 -12.61
CA PRO A 122 4.17 10.59 -11.96
C PRO A 122 3.98 9.96 -10.58
N VAL A 123 2.99 10.40 -9.82
CA VAL A 123 2.65 9.85 -8.50
C VAL A 123 2.19 8.41 -8.64
N LYS A 124 1.21 8.18 -9.52
CA LYS A 124 0.68 6.85 -9.79
C LYS A 124 1.79 5.90 -10.25
N GLU A 125 2.67 6.35 -11.14
CA GLU A 125 3.80 5.56 -11.61
C GLU A 125 4.73 5.12 -10.48
N LEU A 126 5.10 6.03 -9.56
CA LEU A 126 5.95 5.68 -8.42
C LEU A 126 5.24 4.76 -7.43
N GLU A 127 3.95 4.98 -7.16
CA GLU A 127 3.15 4.15 -6.25
C GLU A 127 3.00 2.71 -6.78
N THR A 128 2.63 2.54 -8.06
CA THR A 128 2.43 1.20 -8.64
C THR A 128 3.73 0.39 -8.73
N ARG A 129 4.87 1.06 -8.69
CA ARG A 129 6.23 0.48 -8.67
C ARG A 129 6.81 0.35 -7.26
N LEU A 130 6.01 0.62 -6.23
CA LEU A 130 6.40 0.55 -4.82
C LEU A 130 7.66 1.39 -4.51
N LEU A 131 7.87 2.50 -5.20
CA LEU A 131 9.06 3.36 -5.00
C LEU A 131 8.88 4.39 -3.88
N VAL A 132 7.63 4.59 -3.47
CA VAL A 132 7.14 5.61 -2.53
C VAL A 132 5.97 5.03 -1.73
N THR A 133 5.66 5.66 -0.60
CA THR A 133 4.38 5.48 0.09
C THR A 133 3.69 6.83 0.22
N THR A 134 2.39 6.82 0.48
CA THR A 134 1.55 8.02 0.50
C THR A 134 0.89 8.12 1.86
N ARG A 135 0.88 9.33 2.41
CA ARG A 135 0.25 9.62 3.70
C ARG A 135 -0.74 10.78 3.55
N GLU A 136 -1.78 10.76 4.35
CA GLU A 136 -2.60 11.95 4.57
C GLU A 136 -1.82 12.94 5.44
N ILE A 137 -1.81 14.20 5.04
CA ILE A 137 -1.28 15.31 5.82
C ILE A 137 -2.42 16.25 6.17
N HIS A 138 -2.54 16.54 7.46
CA HIS A 138 -3.43 17.57 7.97
C HIS A 138 -2.84 18.94 7.61
N THR A 139 -3.56 19.70 6.80
CA THR A 139 -3.22 21.11 6.58
C THR A 139 -3.71 21.97 7.75
N ALA A 140 -3.11 23.15 7.95
CA ALA A 140 -3.54 24.11 8.97
C ALA A 140 -5.01 24.55 8.82
N SER A 141 -5.61 24.35 7.63
CA SER A 141 -7.03 24.59 7.37
C SER A 141 -7.92 23.34 7.53
N GLY A 142 -7.40 22.25 8.09
CA GLY A 142 -8.16 21.00 8.28
C GLY A 142 -8.44 20.19 7.02
N ARG A 143 -7.86 20.55 5.86
CA ARG A 143 -7.97 19.72 4.64
C ARG A 143 -6.98 18.56 4.72
N HIS A 144 -7.48 17.35 4.45
CA HIS A 144 -6.66 16.15 4.26
C HIS A 144 -6.08 16.21 2.84
N GLU A 145 -4.78 16.42 2.74
CA GLU A 145 -4.08 16.35 1.46
C GLU A 145 -3.20 15.09 1.43
N MET A 146 -3.08 14.47 0.26
CA MET A 146 -2.18 13.33 0.08
C MET A 146 -0.76 13.84 -0.21
N ALA A 147 0.22 13.32 0.51
CA ALA A 147 1.64 13.60 0.28
C ALA A 147 2.43 12.31 0.15
N LEU A 148 3.37 12.31 -0.80
CA LEU A 148 4.32 11.23 -0.97
C LEU A 148 5.42 11.33 0.07
N GLU A 149 5.88 10.19 0.56
CA GLU A 149 7.08 10.07 1.37
C GLU A 149 7.96 8.94 0.85
N SER A 150 9.27 9.05 1.10
CA SER A 150 10.20 7.97 0.80
C SER A 150 10.06 6.85 1.82
N TRP A 151 10.35 5.61 1.42
CA TRP A 151 10.39 4.47 2.34
C TRP A 151 11.37 4.68 3.51
N HIS A 152 12.44 5.44 3.31
CA HIS A 152 13.38 5.80 4.38
C HIS A 152 12.78 6.80 5.40
N ALA A 153 11.98 7.76 4.95
CA ALA A 153 11.26 8.65 5.85
C ALA A 153 10.16 7.89 6.63
N TRP A 154 9.39 7.06 5.92
CA TRP A 154 8.36 6.22 6.51
C TRP A 154 8.92 5.28 7.58
N SER A 155 9.99 4.54 7.27
CA SER A 155 10.59 3.56 8.18
C SER A 155 11.11 4.17 9.47
N ARG A 156 11.75 5.34 9.41
CA ARG A 156 12.15 6.11 10.60
C ARG A 156 10.96 6.52 11.46
N ARG A 157 9.87 6.98 10.83
CA ARG A 157 8.66 7.41 11.53
C ARG A 157 7.96 6.28 12.28
N VAL A 158 7.94 5.08 11.70
CA VAL A 158 7.25 3.91 12.30
C VAL A 158 8.19 2.95 13.04
N GLY A 159 9.50 3.24 13.10
CA GLY A 159 10.48 2.38 13.76
C GLY A 159 10.68 1.02 13.07
N CYS A 160 10.51 0.93 11.75
CA CYS A 160 10.66 -0.33 11.01
C CYS A 160 12.06 -0.47 10.40
N SER A 161 12.67 -1.64 10.53
CA SER A 161 13.90 -2.00 9.82
C SER A 161 13.60 -2.93 8.66
N ALA A 162 14.34 -2.80 7.56
CA ALA A 162 14.14 -3.63 6.38
C ALA A 162 14.55 -5.08 6.65
N SER A 163 13.87 -6.03 6.03
CA SER A 163 14.37 -7.41 5.96
C SER A 163 15.73 -7.44 5.26
N GLN A 164 16.65 -8.27 5.77
CA GLN A 164 18.02 -8.36 5.27
C GLN A 164 18.13 -8.94 3.84
N SER A 165 17.07 -9.59 3.34
CA SER A 165 17.09 -10.27 2.05
C SER A 165 15.86 -9.91 1.24
N VAL A 166 16.06 -9.17 0.15
CA VAL A 166 14.99 -8.83 -0.82
C VAL A 166 14.33 -10.09 -1.38
N PRO A 167 15.04 -11.17 -1.76
CA PRO A 167 14.40 -12.42 -2.21
C PRO A 167 13.49 -13.08 -1.15
N ARG A 168 13.88 -13.05 0.13
CA ARG A 168 13.05 -13.57 1.23
C ARG A 168 11.87 -12.65 1.53
N ALA A 169 12.09 -11.34 1.51
CA ALA A 169 11.02 -10.34 1.65
C ALA A 169 9.95 -10.50 0.58
N ARG A 170 10.38 -10.64 -0.68
CA ARG A 170 9.48 -10.91 -1.82
C ARG A 170 8.69 -12.20 -1.60
N LYS A 171 9.35 -13.27 -1.16
CA LYS A 171 8.70 -14.55 -0.85
C LYS A 171 7.62 -14.40 0.23
N ALA A 172 7.89 -13.65 1.30
CA ALA A 172 6.91 -13.41 2.36
C ALA A 172 5.65 -12.67 1.85
N LEU A 173 5.83 -11.70 0.93
CA LEU A 173 4.72 -11.00 0.30
C LEU A 173 3.95 -11.90 -0.69
N GLU A 174 4.65 -12.78 -1.40
CA GLU A 174 4.06 -13.82 -2.27
C GLU A 174 3.22 -14.81 -1.45
N GLU A 175 3.73 -15.28 -0.31
CA GLU A 175 3.03 -16.18 0.62
C GLU A 175 1.79 -15.53 1.24
N ALA A 176 1.87 -14.25 1.62
CA ALA A 176 0.72 -13.49 2.11
C ALA A 176 -0.34 -13.25 1.02
N ALA A 177 0.09 -12.96 -0.22
CA ALA A 177 -0.82 -12.86 -1.36
C ALA A 177 -1.55 -14.18 -1.61
N ALA A 178 -0.83 -15.30 -1.59
CA ALA A 178 -1.42 -16.64 -1.74
C ALA A 178 -2.39 -16.97 -0.61
N THR A 179 -2.08 -16.61 0.64
CA THR A 179 -2.96 -16.78 1.81
C THR A 179 -4.29 -16.03 1.62
N LEU A 180 -4.23 -14.82 1.06
CA LEU A 180 -5.41 -14.02 0.70
C LEU A 180 -6.18 -14.57 -0.52
N GLY A 181 -5.64 -15.58 -1.22
CA GLY A 181 -6.19 -16.12 -2.47
C GLY A 181 -5.85 -15.30 -3.72
N ALA A 182 -4.93 -14.35 -3.62
CA ALA A 182 -4.47 -13.54 -4.76
C ALA A 182 -3.45 -14.33 -5.61
N PRO A 183 -3.58 -14.32 -6.95
CA PRO A 183 -2.59 -14.94 -7.81
C PRO A 183 -1.29 -14.13 -7.78
N LEU A 184 -0.12 -14.77 -7.93
CA LEU A 184 1.18 -14.08 -7.87
C LEU A 184 1.32 -12.94 -8.90
N LYS A 185 0.64 -13.05 -10.05
CA LYS A 185 0.56 -11.98 -11.07
C LYS A 185 -0.15 -10.70 -10.60
N ALA A 186 -0.79 -10.72 -9.42
CA ALA A 186 -1.35 -9.54 -8.79
C ALA A 186 -0.28 -8.64 -8.16
N LEU A 187 0.89 -9.18 -7.85
CA LEU A 187 2.02 -8.40 -7.32
C LEU A 187 2.70 -7.62 -8.45
N PRO A 188 3.31 -6.46 -8.16
CA PRO A 188 3.78 -5.54 -9.19
C PRO A 188 5.05 -6.01 -9.92
N TRP A 189 5.67 -7.07 -9.43
CA TRP A 189 6.93 -7.59 -9.93
C TRP A 189 6.73 -8.84 -10.79
N PRO A 190 7.58 -9.06 -11.82
CA PRO A 190 7.44 -10.20 -12.73
C PRO A 190 7.76 -11.52 -11.99
N ALA A 191 7.05 -12.61 -12.30
CA ALA A 191 7.37 -13.92 -11.72
C ALA A 191 8.86 -14.27 -11.95
N ARG A 192 9.49 -14.97 -10.98
CA ARG A 192 10.90 -15.37 -11.10
C ARG A 192 11.09 -16.13 -12.42
N GLY A 193 12.06 -15.71 -13.23
CA GLY A 193 12.35 -16.29 -14.55
C GLY A 193 11.90 -15.45 -15.75
N ALA A 194 11.18 -14.33 -15.55
CA ALA A 194 10.80 -13.41 -16.64
C ALA A 194 11.78 -12.22 -16.82
N ALA A 195 13.02 -12.36 -16.36
CA ALA A 195 14.12 -11.48 -16.75
C ALA A 195 14.90 -12.18 -17.87
N ALA A 196 14.50 -11.91 -19.10
CA ALA A 196 15.34 -12.05 -20.28
C ALA A 196 15.64 -10.64 -20.80
#